data_AF-A0A6P3HRT7-F1
#
_entry.id   AF-A0A6P3HRT7-F1
#
_cell.length_a   1.000
_cell.length_b   1.000
_cell.length_c   1.000
_cell.angle_alpha   90.00
_cell.angle_beta   90.00
_cell.angle_gamma   90.00
#
_symmetry.space_group_name_H-M   'P 1'
#
loop_
_entity.id
_entity.type
_entity.pdbx_description
1 polymer ?
#
loop_
_entity_poly.entity_id
_entity_poly.type
_entity_poly.pdbx_seq_one_letter_code
_entity_poly.pdbx_strand_id
1 'polypeptide(L)'
;MGITLHLLLHSDRDPIPDVPAVYFVMPTEENIDRICQDLRNQLYESYYLNFISAISRSKLEDIANAALAASAVTQVAKVFDQYLNFITLEDDMFVLCNQNKELVSYRAINRPDITDTEMETVMDTIVDSLFCFFVTLGAVPIIRCSRGTAAEMVAVKLDKKLRENLRDARNSLFTGDTLGAGQFSFQRPLLVLIDRNIDLATPLHHTWTYQALVHDVLDFHLNRVNLEESSGMENSPAGARPKRKNKKSYDLTPVDKFWQKHKGSPFPEVAESVQQELESYRAQEDEVKRLKSIMGLEGEDEGAISMLSDNTAKLTSAVSSLPELLEKKRLIDLHTNVATAVLEHIKARKLDVYFEYEEKIMSKTTLDKSLLDIISDPDAGTPEDKMRLFLIYYISAQQAPSEADLEQYKKALTDAGCNLNPLQYIKQWKAFAKMASAPTSYGNTTTKPMGLLSRVMNTGSQFVMEGVKNLVLKQQNLPVTRILDNLMEMKSNPETDDYRYFDPKMLRGNDSSVPRNKNPFQEAIVFVVGGGNYIEYQNLVDYIKGKQGKHILYGCSELFNATQFIKQLSQLGQK
;
A
#
# COMPACT_ATOMS: atom_id res chain seq x y z
N MET A 1 -23.75 -8.71 -13.46
CA MET A 1 -22.57 -8.22 -14.21
C MET A 1 -22.56 -8.66 -15.67
N GLY A 2 -23.06 -9.85 -16.06
CA GLY A 2 -23.26 -10.20 -17.47
C GLY A 2 -21.97 -10.38 -18.31
N ILE A 3 -20.79 -10.23 -17.72
CA ILE A 3 -19.50 -10.46 -18.38
C ILE A 3 -19.23 -11.96 -18.44
N THR A 4 -19.12 -12.50 -19.65
CA THR A 4 -18.86 -13.91 -19.91
C THR A 4 -17.38 -14.21 -20.11
N LEU A 5 -16.63 -13.25 -20.67
CA LEU A 5 -15.21 -13.39 -21.01
C LEU A 5 -14.49 -12.06 -20.78
N HIS A 6 -13.25 -12.11 -20.26
CA HIS A 6 -12.36 -10.97 -20.18
C HIS A 6 -11.03 -11.34 -20.84
N LEU A 7 -10.49 -10.45 -21.68
CA LEU A 7 -9.25 -10.65 -22.43
C LEU A 7 -8.41 -9.38 -22.37
N LEU A 8 -7.09 -9.53 -22.40
CA LEU A 8 -6.18 -8.38 -22.50
C LEU A 8 -6.28 -7.76 -23.90
N LEU A 9 -6.24 -6.43 -23.98
CA LEU A 9 -6.37 -5.69 -25.24
C LEU A 9 -5.36 -6.15 -26.32
N HIS A 10 -4.12 -6.42 -25.90
CA HIS A 10 -3.02 -6.82 -26.78
C HIS A 10 -2.89 -8.33 -26.98
N SER A 11 -3.86 -9.11 -26.49
CA SER A 11 -3.92 -10.54 -26.84
C SER A 11 -4.49 -10.74 -28.24
N ASP A 12 -4.13 -11.89 -28.83
CA ASP A 12 -4.80 -12.42 -30.01
C ASP A 12 -6.22 -12.81 -29.63
N ARG A 13 -7.20 -12.23 -30.33
CA ARG A 13 -8.63 -12.36 -30.02
C ARG A 13 -9.38 -12.70 -31.30
N ASP A 14 -10.12 -13.80 -31.25
CA ASP A 14 -10.96 -14.22 -32.36
C ASP A 14 -12.17 -13.29 -32.51
N PRO A 15 -12.66 -13.05 -33.74
CA PRO A 15 -13.88 -12.27 -33.96
C PRO A 15 -15.09 -12.96 -33.33
N ILE A 16 -15.88 -12.17 -32.58
CA ILE A 16 -17.15 -12.58 -31.98
C ILE A 16 -18.21 -11.53 -32.37
N PRO A 17 -18.65 -11.50 -33.65
CA PRO A 17 -19.42 -10.40 -34.22
C PRO A 17 -20.83 -10.24 -33.66
N ASP A 18 -21.36 -11.25 -32.94
CA ASP A 18 -22.70 -11.23 -32.34
C ASP A 18 -22.68 -10.87 -30.84
N VAL A 19 -21.55 -10.36 -30.33
CA VAL A 19 -21.37 -10.04 -28.91
C VAL A 19 -20.90 -8.60 -28.73
N PRO A 20 -21.55 -7.82 -27.83
CA PRO A 20 -21.05 -6.51 -27.40
C PRO A 20 -19.73 -6.60 -26.62
N ALA A 21 -18.81 -5.68 -26.90
CA ALA A 21 -17.53 -5.57 -26.19
C ALA A 21 -17.47 -4.30 -25.33
N VAL A 22 -17.04 -4.48 -24.08
CA VAL A 22 -16.74 -3.39 -23.15
C VAL A 22 -15.23 -3.24 -23.03
N TYR A 23 -14.71 -2.13 -23.54
CA TYR A 23 -13.30 -1.76 -23.40
C TYR A 23 -13.15 -0.95 -22.11
N PHE A 24 -12.27 -1.40 -21.22
CA PHE A 24 -11.88 -0.67 -20.01
C PHE A 24 -10.36 -0.51 -20.01
N VAL A 25 -9.88 0.63 -20.50
CA VAL A 25 -8.47 0.79 -20.90
C VAL A 25 -7.93 2.18 -20.60
N MET A 26 -6.60 2.30 -20.52
CA MET A 26 -5.93 3.59 -20.50
C MET A 26 -5.89 4.19 -21.91
N PRO A 27 -6.14 5.49 -22.11
CA PRO A 27 -6.09 6.13 -23.43
C PRO A 27 -4.64 6.39 -23.88
N THR A 28 -3.80 5.35 -23.92
CA THR A 28 -2.44 5.42 -24.51
C THR A 28 -2.53 5.31 -26.04
N GLU A 29 -1.53 5.82 -26.76
CA GLU A 29 -1.51 5.72 -28.23
C GLU A 29 -1.63 4.27 -28.70
N GLU A 30 -0.84 3.36 -28.10
CA GLU A 30 -0.88 1.93 -28.38
C GLU A 30 -2.28 1.32 -28.19
N ASN A 31 -2.99 1.68 -27.13
CA ASN A 31 -4.33 1.15 -26.86
C ASN A 31 -5.36 1.71 -27.85
N ILE A 32 -5.24 2.99 -28.22
CA ILE A 32 -6.12 3.62 -29.20
C ILE A 32 -5.92 3.00 -30.58
N ASP A 33 -4.67 2.77 -31.00
CA ASP A 33 -4.35 2.10 -32.25
C ASP A 33 -4.91 0.69 -32.31
N ARG A 34 -4.81 -0.06 -31.20
CA ARG A 34 -5.38 -1.41 -31.11
C ARG A 34 -6.91 -1.41 -31.21
N ILE A 35 -7.60 -0.44 -30.59
CA ILE A 35 -9.05 -0.26 -30.75
C ILE A 35 -9.41 0.10 -32.20
N CYS A 36 -8.67 1.01 -32.81
CA CYS A 36 -8.84 1.37 -34.21
C CYS A 36 -8.69 0.17 -35.15
N GLN A 37 -7.76 -0.74 -34.85
CA GLN A 37 -7.61 -2.00 -35.58
C GLN A 37 -8.80 -2.94 -35.37
N ASP A 38 -9.28 -3.08 -34.13
CA ASP A 38 -10.45 -3.92 -33.81
C ASP A 38 -11.73 -3.41 -34.50
N LEU A 39 -11.89 -2.09 -34.67
CA LEU A 39 -12.98 -1.47 -35.43
C LEU A 39 -12.87 -1.77 -36.93
N ARG A 40 -11.67 -1.70 -37.51
CA ARG A 40 -11.43 -2.05 -38.93
C ARG A 40 -11.72 -3.52 -39.21
N ASN A 41 -11.41 -4.39 -38.24
CA ASN A 41 -11.66 -5.82 -38.34
C ASN A 41 -13.08 -6.23 -37.94
N GLN A 42 -13.89 -5.29 -37.39
CA GLN A 42 -15.25 -5.52 -36.92
C GLN A 42 -15.37 -6.77 -36.02
N LEU A 43 -14.48 -6.86 -35.02
CA LEU A 43 -14.41 -8.03 -34.13
C LEU A 43 -15.68 -8.27 -33.30
N TYR A 44 -16.49 -7.25 -33.06
CA TYR A 44 -17.62 -7.30 -32.12
C TYR A 44 -18.85 -6.60 -32.69
N GLU A 45 -20.04 -6.92 -32.15
CA GLU A 45 -21.31 -6.30 -32.58
C GLU A 45 -21.34 -4.80 -32.28
N SER A 46 -20.89 -4.45 -31.08
CA SER A 46 -20.90 -3.08 -30.57
C SER A 46 -19.74 -2.84 -29.60
N TYR A 47 -19.29 -1.59 -29.55
CA TYR A 47 -18.11 -1.14 -28.83
C TYR A 47 -18.50 -0.11 -27.78
N TYR A 48 -18.30 -0.46 -26.50
CA TYR A 48 -18.47 0.43 -25.36
C TYR A 48 -17.08 0.83 -24.86
N LEU A 49 -16.63 2.02 -25.23
CA LEU A 49 -15.29 2.53 -24.93
C LEU A 49 -15.30 3.25 -23.58
N ASN A 50 -14.63 2.68 -22.59
CA ASN A 50 -14.49 3.25 -21.25
C ASN A 50 -13.00 3.49 -20.96
N PHE A 51 -12.61 4.75 -20.93
CA PHE A 51 -11.23 5.16 -20.64
C PHE A 51 -11.05 5.43 -19.16
N ILE A 52 -10.00 4.87 -18.54
CA ILE A 52 -9.76 5.06 -17.09
C ILE A 52 -9.32 6.48 -16.74
N SER A 53 -8.89 7.27 -17.72
CA SER A 53 -8.59 8.70 -17.60
C SER A 53 -9.16 9.44 -18.80
N ALA A 54 -9.21 10.78 -18.72
CA ALA A 54 -9.77 11.61 -19.78
C ALA A 54 -9.02 11.43 -21.10
N ILE A 55 -9.73 11.07 -22.16
CA ILE A 55 -9.17 10.94 -23.50
C ILE A 55 -8.95 12.33 -24.15
N SER A 56 -7.83 12.49 -24.85
CA SER A 56 -7.56 13.73 -25.58
C SER A 56 -8.43 13.84 -26.84
N ARG A 57 -8.72 15.08 -27.26
CA ARG A 57 -9.49 15.34 -28.47
C ARG A 57 -8.87 14.70 -29.72
N SER A 58 -7.55 14.74 -29.85
CA SER A 58 -6.83 14.10 -30.96
C SER A 58 -7.13 12.59 -31.02
N LYS A 59 -7.02 11.90 -29.88
CA LYS A 59 -7.26 10.45 -29.82
C LYS A 59 -8.72 10.08 -30.09
N LEU A 60 -9.67 10.94 -29.70
CA LEU A 60 -11.08 10.78 -30.09
C LEU A 60 -11.29 10.93 -31.60
N GLU A 61 -10.63 11.92 -32.21
CA GLU A 61 -10.68 12.13 -33.67
C GLU A 61 -10.07 10.94 -34.41
N ASP A 62 -9.00 10.32 -33.89
CA ASP A 62 -8.41 9.10 -34.45
C ASP A 62 -9.39 7.92 -34.45
N ILE A 63 -10.08 7.67 -33.33
CA ILE A 63 -11.12 6.63 -33.23
C ILE A 63 -12.27 6.93 -34.21
N ALA A 64 -12.73 8.19 -34.27
CA ALA A 64 -13.81 8.58 -35.15
C ALA A 64 -13.45 8.36 -36.62
N ASN A 65 -12.23 8.73 -37.03
CA ASN A 65 -11.72 8.50 -38.38
C ASN A 65 -11.62 7.01 -38.70
N ALA A 66 -11.13 6.19 -37.76
CA ALA A 66 -11.07 4.74 -37.93
C ALA A 66 -12.46 4.11 -38.08
N ALA A 67 -13.44 4.52 -37.26
CA ALA A 67 -14.81 4.04 -37.33
C ALA A 67 -15.49 4.45 -38.66
N LEU A 68 -15.24 5.66 -39.15
CA LEU A 68 -15.73 6.13 -40.46
C LEU A 68 -15.14 5.30 -41.60
N ALA A 69 -13.82 5.11 -41.62
CA ALA A 69 -13.15 4.32 -42.65
C ALA A 69 -13.61 2.85 -42.66
N ALA A 70 -13.91 2.29 -41.50
CA ALA A 70 -14.40 0.92 -41.35
C ALA A 70 -15.91 0.76 -41.57
N SER A 71 -16.66 1.85 -41.80
CA SER A 71 -18.13 1.86 -41.79
C SER A 71 -18.75 1.27 -40.51
N ALA A 72 -18.07 1.45 -39.36
CA ALA A 72 -18.43 0.90 -38.06
C ALA A 72 -18.98 1.95 -37.08
N VAL A 73 -19.31 3.17 -37.55
CA VAL A 73 -19.77 4.28 -36.70
C VAL A 73 -20.97 3.91 -35.83
N THR A 74 -21.93 3.16 -36.38
CA THR A 74 -23.12 2.72 -35.62
C THR A 74 -22.82 1.63 -34.60
N GLN A 75 -21.66 0.97 -34.69
CA GLN A 75 -21.23 -0.05 -33.73
C GLN A 75 -20.60 0.59 -32.48
N VAL A 76 -20.07 1.82 -32.57
CA VAL A 76 -19.56 2.55 -31.39
C VAL A 76 -20.74 3.10 -30.59
N ALA A 77 -21.16 2.35 -29.58
CA ALA A 77 -22.38 2.64 -28.82
C ALA A 77 -22.19 3.78 -27.81
N LYS A 78 -21.04 3.79 -27.12
CA LYS A 78 -20.77 4.69 -26.00
C LYS A 78 -19.27 4.96 -25.86
N VAL A 79 -18.94 6.20 -25.48
CA VAL A 79 -17.58 6.62 -25.12
C VAL A 79 -17.64 7.37 -23.79
N PHE A 80 -16.90 6.90 -22.79
CA PHE A 80 -16.91 7.44 -21.43
C PHE A 80 -15.49 7.60 -20.87
N ASP A 81 -15.28 8.72 -20.19
CA ASP A 81 -14.16 8.90 -19.27
C ASP A 81 -14.60 8.48 -17.88
N GLN A 82 -13.97 7.45 -17.32
CA GLN A 82 -14.35 6.84 -16.04
C GLN A 82 -13.62 7.46 -14.84
N TYR A 83 -12.47 8.12 -15.05
CA TYR A 83 -11.65 8.71 -13.98
C TYR A 83 -11.21 7.72 -12.90
N LEU A 84 -10.87 6.48 -13.27
CA LEU A 84 -10.43 5.40 -12.40
C LEU A 84 -8.92 5.08 -12.55
N ASN A 85 -8.09 6.09 -12.82
CA ASN A 85 -6.63 5.91 -12.98
C ASN A 85 -5.89 5.82 -11.63
N PHE A 86 -6.32 4.91 -10.77
CA PHE A 86 -5.71 4.59 -9.48
C PHE A 86 -6.19 3.20 -9.02
N ILE A 87 -5.54 2.63 -8.01
CA ILE A 87 -5.92 1.33 -7.44
C ILE A 87 -6.18 1.52 -5.95
N THR A 88 -7.29 0.99 -5.45
CA THR A 88 -7.59 0.92 -4.02
C THR A 88 -7.20 -0.46 -3.49
N LEU A 89 -6.27 -0.51 -2.54
CA LEU A 89 -5.86 -1.76 -1.90
C LEU A 89 -6.61 -1.99 -0.59
N GLU A 90 -7.06 -0.91 0.05
CA GLU A 90 -7.89 -0.88 1.24
C GLU A 90 -8.98 0.19 1.05
N ASP A 91 -10.01 0.20 1.90
CA ASP A 91 -11.11 1.17 1.84
C ASP A 91 -10.63 2.62 2.01
N ASP A 92 -9.55 2.81 2.78
CA ASP A 92 -8.91 4.08 3.11
C ASP A 92 -7.48 4.18 2.55
N MET A 93 -7.17 3.41 1.50
CA MET A 93 -5.86 3.43 0.84
C MET A 93 -5.94 3.37 -0.69
N PHE A 94 -5.17 4.24 -1.37
CA PHE A 94 -4.99 4.17 -2.82
C PHE A 94 -3.53 4.30 -3.26
N VAL A 95 -3.22 3.72 -4.42
CA VAL A 95 -1.91 3.79 -5.07
C VAL A 95 -2.07 4.23 -6.51
N LEU A 96 -1.12 5.00 -7.01
CA LEU A 96 -1.13 5.47 -8.40
C LEU A 96 -0.24 4.59 -9.29
N CYS A 97 -0.44 4.71 -10.61
CA CYS A 97 0.53 4.30 -11.62
C CYS A 97 1.09 2.87 -11.51
N ASN A 98 0.37 1.90 -10.96
CA ASN A 98 0.93 0.56 -10.70
C ASN A 98 1.59 -0.11 -11.93
N GLN A 99 1.02 0.11 -13.12
CA GLN A 99 1.59 -0.42 -14.38
C GLN A 99 2.91 0.24 -14.79
N ASN A 100 3.13 1.49 -14.38
CA ASN A 100 4.29 2.32 -14.70
C ASN A 100 4.95 2.89 -13.45
N LYS A 101 4.98 2.10 -12.36
CA LYS A 101 5.41 2.57 -11.04
C LYS A 101 6.82 3.13 -11.02
N GLU A 102 7.70 2.58 -11.88
CA GLU A 102 9.07 3.04 -12.03
C GLU A 102 9.15 4.51 -12.50
N LEU A 103 8.16 5.01 -13.26
CA LEU A 103 8.12 6.40 -13.74
C LEU A 103 7.86 7.40 -12.61
N VAL A 104 7.12 7.00 -11.58
CA VAL A 104 6.75 7.86 -10.44
C VAL A 104 7.47 7.46 -9.14
N SER A 105 8.49 6.60 -9.26
CA SER A 105 9.29 6.08 -8.16
C SER A 105 10.14 7.16 -7.49
N TYR A 106 10.60 6.90 -6.27
CA TYR A 106 11.54 7.78 -5.57
C TYR A 106 12.82 7.99 -6.40
N ARG A 107 13.31 6.91 -7.04
CA ARG A 107 14.45 7.00 -7.96
C ARG A 107 14.19 7.93 -9.14
N ALA A 108 13.05 7.80 -9.81
CA ALA A 108 12.76 8.62 -10.99
C ALA A 108 12.82 10.11 -10.66
N ILE A 109 12.30 10.51 -9.50
CA ILE A 109 12.24 11.90 -9.05
C ILE A 109 13.61 12.42 -8.58
N ASN A 110 14.48 11.55 -8.03
CA ASN A 110 15.71 11.99 -7.36
C ASN A 110 17.02 11.64 -8.09
N ARG A 111 16.94 11.11 -9.32
CA ARG A 111 18.15 10.82 -10.11
C ARG A 111 18.84 12.13 -10.54
N PRO A 112 20.18 12.21 -10.53
CA PRO A 112 20.91 13.44 -10.79
C PRO A 112 20.84 13.91 -12.25
N ASP A 113 20.50 13.02 -13.17
CA ASP A 113 20.42 13.23 -14.61
C ASP A 113 19.00 13.55 -15.10
N ILE A 114 18.01 13.69 -14.21
CA ILE A 114 16.65 14.03 -14.61
C ILE A 114 16.60 15.43 -15.22
N THR A 115 15.99 15.52 -16.41
CA THR A 115 15.73 16.80 -17.05
C THR A 115 14.45 17.44 -16.53
N ASP A 116 14.33 18.77 -16.64
CA ASP A 116 13.12 19.49 -16.26
C ASP A 116 11.88 18.95 -16.99
N THR A 117 12.01 18.56 -18.27
CA THR A 117 10.90 17.99 -19.06
C THR A 117 10.45 16.63 -18.55
N GLU A 118 11.39 15.76 -18.17
CA GLU A 118 11.05 14.46 -17.58
C GLU A 118 10.40 14.65 -16.20
N MET A 119 10.92 15.56 -15.38
CA MET A 119 10.32 15.91 -14.10
C MET A 119 8.87 16.38 -14.26
N GLU A 120 8.62 17.30 -15.20
CA GLU A 120 7.28 17.77 -15.53
C GLU A 120 6.34 16.62 -15.94
N THR A 121 6.84 15.68 -16.75
CA THR A 121 6.08 14.50 -17.19
C THR A 121 5.69 13.59 -16.02
N VAL A 122 6.62 13.36 -15.09
CA VAL A 122 6.37 12.58 -13.86
C VAL A 122 5.29 13.26 -13.01
N MET A 123 5.41 14.58 -12.81
CA MET A 123 4.44 15.34 -12.03
C MET A 123 3.06 15.37 -12.69
N ASP A 124 2.98 15.54 -14.01
CA ASP A 124 1.71 15.50 -14.75
C ASP A 124 1.02 14.13 -14.61
N THR A 125 1.79 13.04 -14.65
CA THR A 125 1.26 11.68 -14.45
C THR A 125 0.63 11.50 -13.06
N ILE A 126 1.30 12.01 -12.01
CA ILE A 126 0.77 11.99 -10.63
C ILE A 126 -0.49 12.87 -10.53
N VAL A 127 -0.46 14.08 -11.09
CA VAL A 127 -1.56 15.05 -11.05
C VAL A 127 -2.79 14.52 -11.78
N ASP A 128 -2.62 13.88 -12.94
CA ASP A 128 -3.72 13.28 -13.70
C ASP A 128 -4.44 12.19 -12.92
N SER A 129 -3.66 11.37 -12.22
CA SER A 129 -4.16 10.26 -11.41
C SER A 129 -4.83 10.76 -10.13
N LEU A 130 -4.25 11.76 -9.44
CA LEU A 130 -4.88 12.45 -8.31
C LEU A 130 -6.17 13.17 -8.72
N PHE A 131 -6.19 13.79 -9.90
CA PHE A 131 -7.40 14.42 -10.42
C PHE A 131 -8.50 13.38 -10.64
N CYS A 132 -8.17 12.22 -11.23
CA CYS A 132 -9.11 11.09 -11.37
C CYS A 132 -9.67 10.65 -10.01
N PHE A 133 -8.80 10.52 -9.00
CA PHE A 133 -9.19 10.20 -7.64
C PHE A 133 -10.20 11.22 -7.06
N PHE A 134 -9.92 12.53 -7.18
CA PHE A 134 -10.82 13.55 -6.66
C PHE A 134 -12.14 13.67 -7.43
N VAL A 135 -12.14 13.40 -8.74
CA VAL A 135 -13.38 13.29 -9.53
C VAL A 135 -14.22 12.11 -9.03
N THR A 136 -13.60 10.96 -8.79
CA THR A 136 -14.29 9.78 -8.24
C THR A 136 -14.82 10.01 -6.83
N LEU A 137 -14.04 10.71 -5.98
CA LEU A 137 -14.48 11.12 -4.65
C LEU A 137 -15.58 12.20 -4.71
N GLY A 138 -15.68 12.92 -5.82
CA GLY A 138 -16.58 14.05 -6.03
C GLY A 138 -16.35 15.22 -5.07
N ALA A 139 -15.12 15.38 -4.60
CA ALA A 139 -14.73 16.41 -3.64
C ALA A 139 -13.55 17.24 -4.16
N VAL A 140 -13.58 18.56 -3.88
CA VAL A 140 -12.46 19.46 -4.17
C VAL A 140 -11.71 19.76 -2.86
N PRO A 141 -10.45 19.33 -2.72
CA PRO A 141 -9.72 19.45 -1.47
C PRO A 141 -9.24 20.89 -1.20
N ILE A 142 -8.83 21.16 0.03
CA ILE A 142 -7.86 22.22 0.36
C ILE A 142 -6.48 21.59 0.36
N ILE A 143 -5.50 22.17 -0.33
CA ILE A 143 -4.19 21.53 -0.53
C ILE A 143 -3.14 22.18 0.36
N ARG A 144 -2.36 21.36 1.07
CA ARG A 144 -1.21 21.74 1.90
C ARG A 144 0.01 20.93 1.48
N CYS A 145 1.16 21.58 1.33
CA CYS A 145 2.43 20.92 0.99
C CYS A 145 3.62 21.71 1.55
N SER A 146 4.76 21.04 1.70
CA SER A 146 6.05 21.70 1.96
C SER A 146 6.52 22.51 0.75
N ARG A 147 7.46 23.44 0.97
CA ARG A 147 8.07 24.27 -0.08
C ARG A 147 9.34 23.62 -0.63
N GLY A 148 9.65 23.89 -1.89
CA GLY A 148 10.88 23.47 -2.57
C GLY A 148 10.96 21.97 -2.85
N THR A 149 9.84 21.25 -2.84
CA THR A 149 9.78 19.79 -3.00
C THR A 149 8.99 19.37 -4.24
N ALA A 150 9.09 18.10 -4.63
CA ALA A 150 8.25 17.54 -5.69
C ALA A 150 6.76 17.62 -5.33
N ALA A 151 6.44 17.51 -4.03
CA ALA A 151 5.09 17.73 -3.52
C ALA A 151 4.54 19.14 -3.85
N GLU A 152 5.37 20.18 -3.87
CA GLU A 152 4.94 21.53 -4.29
C GLU A 152 4.57 21.59 -5.77
N MET A 153 5.37 20.95 -6.64
CA MET A 153 5.10 20.91 -8.08
C MET A 153 3.75 20.21 -8.37
N VAL A 154 3.50 19.08 -7.69
CA VAL A 154 2.19 18.39 -7.73
C VAL A 154 1.08 19.30 -7.22
N ALA A 155 1.27 20.00 -6.10
CA ALA A 155 0.27 20.88 -5.50
C ALA A 155 -0.17 22.00 -6.46
N VAL A 156 0.80 22.69 -7.06
CA VAL A 156 0.57 23.82 -7.98
C VAL A 156 -0.17 23.34 -9.24
N LYS A 157 0.28 22.24 -9.84
CA LYS A 157 -0.35 21.67 -11.04
C LYS A 157 -1.76 21.14 -10.75
N LEU A 158 -1.96 20.45 -9.62
CA LEU A 158 -3.28 19.95 -9.22
C LEU A 158 -4.25 21.08 -8.91
N ASP A 159 -3.83 22.11 -8.17
CA ASP A 159 -4.63 23.31 -7.92
C ASP A 159 -5.06 23.99 -9.23
N LYS A 160 -4.12 24.17 -10.17
CA LYS A 160 -4.41 24.70 -11.50
C LYS A 160 -5.44 23.86 -12.24
N LYS A 161 -5.25 22.54 -12.30
CA LYS A 161 -6.14 21.61 -13.01
C LYS A 161 -7.56 21.59 -12.41
N LEU A 162 -7.67 21.59 -11.08
CA LEU A 162 -8.96 21.68 -10.39
C LEU A 162 -9.66 23.02 -10.66
N ARG A 163 -8.94 24.15 -10.63
CA ARG A 163 -9.50 25.47 -10.95
C ARG A 163 -10.00 25.58 -12.38
N GLU A 164 -9.23 25.07 -13.34
CA GLU A 164 -9.61 25.08 -14.75
C GLU A 164 -10.89 24.28 -14.97
N ASN A 165 -11.00 23.09 -14.35
CA ASN A 165 -12.20 22.28 -14.43
C ASN A 165 -13.42 22.96 -13.77
N LEU A 166 -13.25 23.56 -12.59
CA LEU A 166 -14.33 24.27 -11.89
C LEU A 166 -14.84 25.52 -12.63
N ARG A 167 -14.01 26.12 -13.49
CA ARG A 167 -14.39 27.27 -14.33
C ARG A 167 -15.14 26.87 -15.58
N ASP A 168 -14.97 25.64 -16.04
CA ASP A 168 -15.65 25.15 -17.24
C ASP A 168 -17.08 24.75 -16.90
N ALA A 169 -18.02 25.67 -17.15
CA ALA A 169 -19.44 25.46 -16.88
C ALA A 169 -20.05 24.25 -17.64
N ARG A 170 -19.35 23.72 -18.65
CA ARG A 170 -19.76 22.50 -19.38
C ARG A 170 -19.31 21.21 -18.68
N ASN A 171 -18.38 21.30 -17.73
CA ASN A 171 -17.81 20.18 -16.99
C ASN A 171 -18.26 20.21 -15.53
N SER A 172 -19.38 19.55 -15.23
CA SER A 172 -19.91 19.42 -13.87
C SER A 172 -19.33 18.21 -13.11
N LEU A 173 -18.02 17.98 -13.18
CA LEU A 173 -17.38 16.80 -12.56
C LEU A 173 -17.47 16.81 -11.01
N PHE A 174 -17.58 18.01 -10.42
CA PHE A 174 -17.63 18.19 -8.96
C PHE A 174 -18.98 18.75 -8.46
N THR A 175 -19.97 18.85 -9.35
CA THR A 175 -21.25 19.53 -9.08
C THR A 175 -22.49 18.76 -9.54
N GLY A 176 -22.34 17.60 -10.20
CA GLY A 176 -23.44 16.85 -10.81
C GLY A 176 -24.20 15.90 -9.88
N ASP A 177 -25.46 15.62 -10.24
CA ASP A 177 -26.41 14.64 -9.65
C ASP A 177 -25.91 13.18 -9.57
N THR A 178 -24.71 12.89 -10.06
CA THR A 178 -24.04 11.57 -9.95
C THR A 178 -23.50 11.28 -8.56
N LEU A 179 -23.43 12.31 -7.70
CA LEU A 179 -23.18 12.18 -6.28
C LEU A 179 -24.46 11.72 -5.59
N GLY A 180 -24.49 10.47 -5.12
CA GLY A 180 -25.64 9.91 -4.42
C GLY A 180 -26.15 10.85 -3.32
N ALA A 181 -27.47 11.03 -3.25
CA ALA A 181 -28.15 11.84 -2.26
C ALA A 181 -27.78 11.39 -0.82
N GLY A 182 -26.73 12.00 -0.25
CA GLY A 182 -26.15 11.60 1.04
C GLY A 182 -24.67 11.94 1.24
N GLN A 183 -23.91 12.20 0.17
CA GLN A 183 -22.46 12.49 0.23
C GLN A 183 -22.10 13.99 0.19
N PHE A 184 -23.04 14.89 0.52
CA PHE A 184 -22.71 16.29 0.73
C PHE A 184 -21.98 16.46 2.07
N SER A 185 -20.66 16.23 2.09
CA SER A 185 -19.85 16.74 3.20
C SER A 185 -19.83 18.26 3.09
N PHE A 186 -20.44 18.94 4.06
CA PHE A 186 -20.41 20.41 4.16
C PHE A 186 -18.99 20.93 4.38
N GLN A 187 -18.05 20.07 4.77
CA GLN A 187 -16.65 20.38 4.96
C GLN A 187 -15.80 19.75 3.85
N ARG A 188 -14.87 20.53 3.30
CA ARG A 188 -13.97 20.04 2.25
C ARG A 188 -12.83 19.24 2.87
N PRO A 189 -12.39 18.14 2.25
CA PRO A 189 -11.27 17.37 2.75
C PRO A 189 -9.97 18.18 2.62
N LEU A 190 -9.06 17.97 3.58
CA LEU A 190 -7.69 18.45 3.52
C LEU A 190 -6.83 17.47 2.73
N LEU A 191 -6.16 17.89 1.66
CA LEU A 191 -5.09 17.13 1.01
C LEU A 191 -3.74 17.59 1.55
N VAL A 192 -3.00 16.70 2.19
CA VAL A 192 -1.62 16.91 2.61
C VAL A 192 -0.69 16.16 1.65
N LEU A 193 0.04 16.92 0.83
CA LEU A 193 1.07 16.38 -0.06
C LEU A 193 2.42 16.36 0.67
N ILE A 194 3.02 15.19 0.75
CA ILE A 194 4.28 14.94 1.46
C ILE A 194 5.30 14.40 0.47
N ASP A 195 6.55 14.86 0.59
CA ASP A 195 7.67 14.32 -0.15
C ASP A 195 8.37 13.24 0.69
N ARG A 196 8.67 12.08 0.10
CA ARG A 196 9.37 10.97 0.77
C ARG A 196 10.67 11.40 1.45
N ASN A 197 11.34 12.46 0.97
CA ASN A 197 12.52 13.02 1.61
C ASN A 197 12.33 13.46 3.06
N ILE A 198 11.10 13.61 3.55
CA ILE A 198 10.83 13.91 4.96
C ILE A 198 11.15 12.74 5.90
N ASP A 199 11.05 11.51 5.40
CA ASP A 199 11.26 10.30 6.19
C ASP A 199 11.70 9.12 5.31
N LEU A 200 13.02 8.88 5.31
CA LEU A 200 13.64 7.73 4.66
C LEU A 200 13.87 6.56 5.64
N ALA A 201 13.65 6.75 6.95
CA ALA A 201 13.91 5.71 7.95
C ALA A 201 12.75 4.71 8.04
N THR A 202 11.51 5.20 8.08
CA THR A 202 10.31 4.34 8.18
C THR A 202 10.22 3.28 7.07
N PRO A 203 10.43 3.61 5.78
CA PRO A 203 10.52 2.62 4.69
C PRO A 203 11.51 1.46 4.91
N LEU A 204 12.56 1.68 5.68
CA LEU A 204 13.63 0.71 5.92
C LEU A 204 13.36 -0.13 7.17
N HIS A 205 12.48 0.32 8.05
CA HIS A 205 12.18 -0.29 9.34
C HIS A 205 11.60 -1.70 9.16
N HIS A 206 12.06 -2.65 9.95
CA HIS A 206 11.37 -3.92 10.12
C HIS A 206 10.04 -3.67 10.82
N THR A 207 9.01 -4.39 10.44
CA THR A 207 7.66 -4.17 10.95
C THR A 207 7.19 -5.38 11.75
N TRP A 208 6.17 -5.16 12.58
CA TRP A 208 5.61 -6.20 13.44
C TRP A 208 4.10 -6.39 13.27
N THR A 209 3.47 -5.63 12.38
CA THR A 209 2.03 -5.78 12.06
C THR A 209 1.85 -6.73 10.89
N TYR A 210 0.76 -7.50 10.89
CA TYR A 210 0.59 -8.63 9.96
C TYR A 210 0.76 -8.24 8.49
N GLN A 211 0.02 -7.24 8.04
CA GLN A 211 0.01 -6.80 6.65
C GLN A 211 1.36 -6.26 6.19
N ALA A 212 1.95 -5.37 6.99
CA ALA A 212 3.23 -4.79 6.66
C ALA A 212 4.33 -5.86 6.66
N LEU A 213 4.26 -6.85 7.56
CA LEU A 213 5.25 -7.92 7.65
C LEU A 213 5.13 -8.90 6.48
N VAL A 214 3.90 -9.27 6.09
CA VAL A 214 3.65 -10.03 4.87
C VAL A 214 4.22 -9.30 3.64
N HIS A 215 4.04 -7.99 3.54
CA HIS A 215 4.60 -7.18 2.45
C HIS A 215 6.13 -7.09 2.46
N ASP A 216 6.74 -7.10 3.64
CA ASP A 216 8.19 -6.96 3.81
C ASP A 216 8.94 -8.27 3.53
N VAL A 217 8.39 -9.42 3.93
CA VAL A 217 9.12 -10.71 3.88
C VAL A 217 8.62 -11.69 2.83
N LEU A 218 7.42 -11.50 2.29
CA LEU A 218 6.83 -12.38 1.26
C LEU A 218 6.60 -11.65 -0.07
N ASP A 219 6.38 -12.41 -1.14
CA ASP A 219 5.97 -11.86 -2.44
C ASP A 219 4.48 -11.47 -2.39
N PHE A 220 4.21 -10.28 -1.87
CA PHE A 220 2.86 -9.71 -1.73
C PHE A 220 2.66 -8.53 -2.69
N HIS A 221 1.74 -8.67 -3.63
CA HIS A 221 1.42 -7.64 -4.61
C HIS A 221 -0.06 -7.68 -4.98
N LEU A 222 -0.72 -6.50 -5.03
CA LEU A 222 -2.15 -6.37 -5.37
C LEU A 222 -3.04 -7.34 -4.58
N ASN A 223 -2.85 -7.36 -3.25
CA ASN A 223 -3.60 -8.22 -2.34
C ASN A 223 -3.44 -9.73 -2.59
N ARG A 224 -2.35 -10.14 -3.25
CA ARG A 224 -2.01 -11.53 -3.52
C ARG A 224 -0.64 -11.88 -2.98
N VAL A 225 -0.57 -12.95 -2.20
CA VAL A 225 0.67 -13.52 -1.68
C VAL A 225 1.05 -14.76 -2.49
N ASN A 226 2.27 -14.80 -3.00
CA ASN A 226 2.82 -16.00 -3.63
C ASN A 226 3.83 -16.65 -2.69
N LEU A 227 3.56 -17.90 -2.29
CA LEU A 227 4.48 -18.71 -1.51
C LEU A 227 5.15 -19.74 -2.42
N GLU A 228 6.47 -19.89 -2.29
CA GLU A 228 7.17 -21.03 -2.88
C GLU A 228 6.95 -22.24 -1.98
N GLU A 229 6.42 -23.34 -2.52
CA GLU A 229 6.46 -24.61 -1.78
C GLU A 229 7.91 -25.06 -1.69
N SER A 230 8.43 -25.14 -0.46
CA SER A 230 9.59 -25.97 -0.17
C SER A 230 9.18 -27.40 -0.49
N SER A 231 9.54 -27.89 -1.68
CA SER A 231 9.53 -29.31 -1.94
C SER A 231 10.38 -29.93 -0.82
N GLY A 232 9.75 -30.70 0.08
CA GLY A 232 10.47 -31.47 1.07
C GLY A 232 11.66 -32.16 0.41
N MET A 233 12.76 -32.30 1.16
CA MET A 233 13.98 -32.99 0.71
C MET A 233 13.69 -34.43 0.26
N GLU A 234 13.09 -34.61 -0.90
CA GLU A 234 13.14 -35.85 -1.65
C GLU A 234 14.29 -35.69 -2.62
N ASN A 235 15.38 -36.40 -2.30
CA ASN A 235 16.53 -36.58 -3.17
C ASN A 235 16.03 -37.04 -4.54
N SER A 236 15.89 -36.09 -5.47
CA SER A 236 15.58 -36.41 -6.85
C SER A 236 16.78 -37.17 -7.42
N PRO A 237 16.59 -38.34 -8.06
CA PRO A 237 17.68 -39.10 -8.66
C PRO A 237 18.46 -38.22 -9.64
N ALA A 238 19.79 -38.34 -9.63
CA ALA A 238 20.67 -37.60 -10.52
C ALA A 238 20.25 -37.83 -11.99
N GLY A 239 19.79 -36.75 -12.65
CA GLY A 239 19.40 -36.76 -14.07
C GLY A 239 17.97 -36.27 -14.39
N ALA A 240 17.13 -35.98 -13.39
CA ALA A 240 15.80 -35.41 -13.65
C ALA A 240 15.86 -33.89 -13.94
N ARG A 241 15.13 -33.43 -14.96
CA ARG A 241 14.91 -32.00 -15.25
C ARG A 241 14.49 -31.26 -13.97
N PRO A 242 14.94 -30.01 -13.71
CA PRO A 242 14.52 -29.27 -12.53
C PRO A 242 12.98 -29.20 -12.50
N LYS A 243 12.35 -29.81 -11.49
CA LYS A 243 10.92 -29.65 -11.25
C LYS A 243 10.65 -28.16 -11.09
N ARG A 244 9.69 -27.62 -11.85
CA ARG A 244 9.16 -26.27 -11.61
C ARG A 244 8.74 -26.21 -10.13
N LYS A 245 9.32 -25.29 -9.36
CA LYS A 245 8.83 -24.97 -8.02
C LYS A 245 7.35 -24.64 -8.13
N ASN A 246 6.48 -25.42 -7.50
CA ASN A 246 5.06 -25.08 -7.44
C ASN A 246 4.93 -23.84 -6.57
N LYS A 247 4.46 -22.74 -7.17
CA LYS A 247 4.10 -21.52 -6.44
C LYS A 247 2.63 -21.61 -6.09
N LYS A 248 2.31 -21.50 -4.81
CA LYS A 248 0.93 -21.42 -4.34
C LYS A 248 0.58 -19.96 -4.09
N SER A 249 -0.54 -19.52 -4.66
CA SER A 249 -0.99 -18.14 -4.58
C SER A 249 -2.23 -18.02 -3.71
N TYR A 250 -2.26 -17.00 -2.86
CA TYR A 250 -3.34 -16.74 -1.91
C TYR A 250 -3.83 -15.31 -2.09
N ASP A 251 -5.13 -15.14 -2.34
CA ASP A 251 -5.77 -13.83 -2.46
C ASP A 251 -6.33 -13.39 -1.09
N LEU A 252 -5.86 -12.24 -0.59
CA LEU A 252 -6.27 -11.60 0.66
C LEU A 252 -7.32 -10.53 0.34
N THR A 253 -8.59 -10.90 0.39
CA THR A 253 -9.68 -10.08 -0.16
C THR A 253 -10.46 -9.33 0.92
N PRO A 254 -11.23 -8.28 0.57
CA PRO A 254 -12.12 -7.59 1.53
C PRO A 254 -13.19 -8.48 2.18
N VAL A 255 -13.54 -9.61 1.55
CA VAL A 255 -14.53 -10.56 2.11
C VAL A 255 -13.93 -11.46 3.19
N ASP A 256 -12.60 -11.52 3.28
CA ASP A 256 -11.88 -12.28 4.30
C ASP A 256 -11.97 -11.58 5.65
N LYS A 257 -12.86 -12.08 6.52
CA LYS A 257 -13.11 -11.52 7.84
C LYS A 257 -11.90 -11.61 8.77
N PHE A 258 -11.09 -12.67 8.65
CA PHE A 258 -9.89 -12.82 9.47
C PHE A 258 -8.87 -11.76 9.08
N TRP A 259 -8.61 -11.63 7.77
CA TRP A 259 -7.72 -10.59 7.25
C TRP A 259 -8.17 -9.19 7.67
N GLN A 260 -9.43 -8.82 7.43
CA GLN A 260 -9.93 -7.48 7.77
C GLN A 260 -9.80 -7.16 9.27
N LYS A 261 -9.96 -8.15 10.14
CA LYS A 261 -9.82 -7.99 11.58
C LYS A 261 -8.37 -7.88 12.04
N HIS A 262 -7.46 -8.67 11.46
CA HIS A 262 -6.10 -8.87 11.98
C HIS A 262 -4.97 -8.30 11.11
N LYS A 263 -5.25 -7.73 9.92
CA LYS A 263 -4.22 -7.15 9.02
C LYS A 263 -3.34 -6.09 9.71
N GLY A 264 -3.93 -5.30 10.60
CA GLY A 264 -3.21 -4.29 11.40
C GLY A 264 -2.76 -4.76 12.78
N SER A 265 -3.11 -5.98 13.20
CA SER A 265 -2.73 -6.50 14.52
C SER A 265 -1.23 -6.85 14.56
N PRO A 266 -0.60 -6.76 15.74
CA PRO A 266 0.75 -7.29 15.95
C PRO A 266 0.80 -8.79 15.63
N PHE A 267 1.89 -9.24 15.03
CA PHE A 267 2.06 -10.63 14.59
C PHE A 267 1.84 -11.70 15.69
N PRO A 268 2.26 -11.50 16.96
CA PRO A 268 1.97 -12.45 18.02
C PRO A 268 0.47 -12.69 18.24
N GLU A 269 -0.35 -11.62 18.18
CA GLU A 269 -1.80 -11.70 18.34
C GLU A 269 -2.44 -12.46 17.16
N VAL A 270 -1.90 -12.28 15.96
CA VAL A 270 -2.35 -12.99 14.75
C VAL A 270 -2.11 -14.49 14.89
N ALA A 271 -0.92 -14.90 15.33
CA ALA A 271 -0.58 -16.30 15.54
C ALA A 271 -1.51 -16.97 16.58
N GLU A 272 -1.79 -16.28 17.69
CA GLU A 272 -2.76 -16.75 18.69
C GLU A 272 -4.18 -16.84 18.11
N SER A 273 -4.59 -15.87 17.30
CA SER A 273 -5.93 -15.83 16.69
C SER A 273 -6.12 -16.92 15.63
N VAL A 274 -5.11 -17.22 14.81
CA VAL A 274 -5.15 -18.34 13.85
C VAL A 274 -5.35 -19.66 14.59
N GLN A 275 -4.62 -19.86 15.70
CA GLN A 275 -4.74 -21.07 16.50
C GLN A 275 -6.14 -21.22 17.11
N GLN A 276 -6.71 -20.13 17.64
CA GLN A 276 -8.07 -20.12 18.18
C GLN A 276 -9.12 -20.46 17.10
N GLU A 277 -8.99 -19.92 15.88
CA GLU A 277 -9.90 -20.24 14.79
C GLU A 277 -9.80 -21.71 14.35
N LEU A 278 -8.58 -22.25 14.30
CA LEU A 278 -8.35 -23.66 13.99
C LEU A 278 -8.98 -24.60 15.03
N GLU A 279 -8.85 -24.29 16.32
CA GLU A 279 -9.48 -25.05 17.41
C GLU A 279 -11.00 -24.96 17.35
N SER A 280 -11.54 -23.76 17.11
CA SER A 280 -12.99 -23.54 16.92
C SER A 280 -13.52 -24.34 15.73
N TYR A 281 -12.77 -24.38 14.62
CA TYR A 281 -13.14 -25.17 13.44
C TYR A 281 -13.14 -26.68 13.74
N ARG A 282 -12.12 -27.21 14.41
CA ARG A 282 -12.06 -28.63 14.79
C ARG A 282 -13.26 -29.04 15.65
N ALA A 283 -13.64 -28.21 16.63
CA ALA A 283 -14.82 -28.46 17.45
C ALA A 283 -16.12 -28.50 16.62
N GLN A 284 -16.26 -27.62 15.62
CA GLN A 284 -17.40 -27.61 14.70
C GLN A 284 -17.40 -28.84 13.78
N GLU A 285 -16.24 -29.24 13.27
CA GLU A 285 -16.09 -30.43 12.43
C GLU A 285 -16.43 -31.72 13.19
N ASP A 286 -15.97 -31.85 14.44
CA ASP A 286 -16.24 -32.99 15.31
C ASP A 286 -17.73 -33.07 15.66
N GLU A 287 -18.40 -31.93 15.86
CA GLU A 287 -19.86 -31.90 16.06
C GLU A 287 -20.61 -32.38 14.80
N VAL A 288 -20.18 -31.94 13.61
CA VAL A 288 -20.77 -32.41 12.34
C VAL A 288 -20.54 -33.91 12.14
N LYS A 289 -19.33 -34.41 12.43
CA LYS A 289 -19.02 -35.85 12.39
C LYS A 289 -19.86 -36.63 13.38
N ARG A 290 -20.01 -36.14 14.61
CA ARG A 290 -20.87 -36.74 15.64
C ARG A 290 -22.32 -36.80 15.18
N LEU A 291 -22.85 -35.72 14.61
CA LEU A 291 -24.20 -35.69 14.05
C LEU A 291 -24.35 -36.70 12.92
N LYS A 292 -23.39 -36.81 11.99
CA LYS A 292 -23.41 -37.85 10.94
C LYS A 292 -23.42 -39.28 11.51
N SER A 293 -22.61 -39.53 12.54
CA SER A 293 -22.49 -40.85 13.18
C SER A 293 -23.75 -41.25 13.95
N ILE A 294 -24.34 -40.32 14.74
CA ILE A 294 -25.64 -40.54 15.43
C ILE A 294 -26.76 -40.89 14.44
N MET A 295 -26.64 -40.42 13.19
CA MET A 295 -27.65 -40.60 12.16
C MET A 295 -27.46 -41.86 11.30
N GLY A 296 -26.48 -42.71 11.60
CA GLY A 296 -26.30 -44.00 10.93
C GLY A 296 -25.91 -43.91 9.45
N LEU A 297 -25.37 -42.77 9.00
CA LEU A 297 -24.93 -42.52 7.62
C LEU A 297 -23.52 -43.06 7.30
N GLU A 298 -22.95 -43.86 8.21
CA GLU A 298 -21.72 -44.63 7.96
C GLU A 298 -22.11 -46.02 7.42
N GLY A 299 -22.54 -46.06 6.16
CA GLY A 299 -22.87 -47.30 5.44
C GLY A 299 -23.52 -47.01 4.09
N GLU A 300 -23.10 -47.73 3.04
CA GLU A 300 -23.55 -47.63 1.65
C GLU A 300 -25.02 -48.06 1.40
N ASP A 301 -25.96 -47.70 2.27
CA ASP A 301 -27.36 -48.11 2.11
C ASP A 301 -28.28 -46.89 1.84
N GLU A 302 -28.47 -46.61 0.55
CA GLU A 302 -29.35 -45.57 -0.02
C GLU A 302 -30.85 -45.77 0.31
N GLY A 303 -31.22 -46.79 1.09
CA GLY A 303 -32.62 -47.22 1.29
C GLY A 303 -33.36 -46.64 2.50
N ALA A 304 -32.71 -45.96 3.45
CA ALA A 304 -33.33 -45.62 4.75
C ALA A 304 -33.79 -44.15 4.89
N ILE A 305 -34.11 -43.47 3.79
CA ILE A 305 -34.50 -42.04 3.80
C ILE A 305 -35.96 -41.80 4.24
N SER A 306 -36.81 -42.82 4.34
CA SER A 306 -38.26 -42.61 4.49
C SER A 306 -38.84 -42.59 5.92
N MET A 307 -38.04 -42.67 6.98
CA MET A 307 -38.57 -42.81 8.37
C MET A 307 -38.03 -41.83 9.43
N LEU A 308 -37.60 -40.63 9.05
CA LEU A 308 -37.14 -39.62 10.02
C LEU A 308 -37.80 -38.26 9.73
N SER A 309 -38.92 -37.94 10.39
CA SER A 309 -39.59 -36.63 10.23
C SER A 309 -39.03 -35.53 11.14
N ASP A 310 -38.33 -35.88 12.23
CA ASP A 310 -37.89 -34.90 13.23
C ASP A 310 -36.38 -34.55 13.15
N ASN A 311 -35.59 -35.34 12.42
CA ASN A 311 -34.17 -35.10 12.19
C ASN A 311 -33.86 -34.39 10.85
N THR A 312 -34.86 -34.22 9.98
CA THR A 312 -34.72 -33.59 8.65
C THR A 312 -34.28 -32.14 8.76
N ALA A 313 -34.78 -31.38 9.75
CA ALA A 313 -34.41 -29.97 9.94
C ALA A 313 -32.92 -29.80 10.30
N LYS A 314 -32.36 -30.69 11.14
CA LYS A 314 -30.93 -30.67 11.48
C LYS A 314 -30.05 -31.16 10.33
N LEU A 315 -30.54 -32.13 9.54
CA LEU A 315 -29.90 -32.59 8.31
C LEU A 315 -29.84 -31.49 7.25
N THR A 316 -30.97 -30.84 6.98
CA THR A 316 -31.04 -29.71 6.05
C THR A 316 -30.13 -28.59 6.53
N SER A 317 -30.10 -28.27 7.83
CA SER A 317 -29.22 -27.25 8.40
C SER A 317 -27.73 -27.59 8.26
N ALA A 318 -27.32 -28.83 8.52
CA ALA A 318 -25.93 -29.27 8.39
C ALA A 318 -25.46 -29.34 6.92
N VAL A 319 -26.35 -29.75 6.00
CA VAL A 319 -26.07 -29.73 4.55
C VAL A 319 -25.98 -28.30 4.03
N SER A 320 -26.79 -27.38 4.59
CA SER A 320 -26.75 -25.95 4.25
C SER A 320 -25.47 -25.26 4.70
N SER A 321 -24.85 -25.70 5.81
CA SER A 321 -23.64 -25.08 6.38
C SER A 321 -22.33 -25.68 5.87
N LEU A 322 -22.36 -26.79 5.13
CA LEU A 322 -21.16 -27.42 4.57
C LEU A 322 -20.34 -26.48 3.66
N PRO A 323 -20.93 -25.72 2.71
CA PRO A 323 -20.18 -24.77 1.90
C PRO A 323 -19.49 -23.69 2.75
N GLU A 324 -20.17 -23.19 3.79
CA GLU A 324 -19.61 -22.19 4.70
C GLU A 324 -18.44 -22.75 5.53
N LEU A 325 -18.54 -24.00 6.00
CA LEU A 325 -17.46 -24.68 6.71
C LEU A 325 -16.26 -24.96 5.81
N LEU A 326 -16.47 -25.32 4.55
CA LEU A 326 -15.39 -25.52 3.58
C LEU A 326 -14.67 -24.20 3.28
N GLU A 327 -15.41 -23.11 3.10
CA GLU A 327 -14.81 -21.78 2.89
C GLU A 327 -14.07 -21.30 4.15
N LYS A 328 -14.64 -21.50 5.33
CA LYS A 328 -13.96 -21.21 6.60
C LYS A 328 -12.66 -22.00 6.74
N LYS A 329 -12.67 -23.30 6.42
CA LYS A 329 -11.46 -24.12 6.39
C LYS A 329 -10.41 -23.54 5.43
N ARG A 330 -10.84 -23.17 4.22
CA ARG A 330 -9.95 -22.57 3.20
C ARG A 330 -9.25 -21.32 3.71
N LEU A 331 -9.97 -20.42 4.40
CA LEU A 331 -9.42 -19.20 5.00
C LEU A 331 -8.46 -19.50 6.17
N ILE A 332 -8.80 -20.46 7.03
CA ILE A 332 -7.92 -20.89 8.12
C ILE A 332 -6.62 -21.49 7.55
N ASP A 333 -6.73 -22.38 6.56
CA ASP A 333 -5.56 -22.96 5.89
C ASP A 333 -4.72 -21.87 5.22
N LEU A 334 -5.34 -20.88 4.58
CA LEU A 334 -4.66 -19.74 3.98
C LEU A 334 -3.83 -18.99 5.03
N HIS A 335 -4.43 -18.52 6.11
CA HIS A 335 -3.71 -17.74 7.11
C HIS A 335 -2.71 -18.56 7.92
N THR A 336 -2.97 -19.85 8.12
CA THR A 336 -2.00 -20.76 8.73
C THR A 336 -0.74 -20.85 7.87
N ASN A 337 -0.89 -21.02 6.55
CA ASN A 337 0.24 -21.10 5.63
C ASN A 337 1.01 -19.76 5.55
N VAL A 338 0.29 -18.64 5.43
CA VAL A 338 0.92 -17.30 5.37
C VAL A 338 1.64 -16.98 6.69
N ALA A 339 1.01 -17.17 7.84
CA ALA A 339 1.62 -16.89 9.14
C ALA A 339 2.82 -17.82 9.42
N THR A 340 2.77 -19.08 9.00
CA THR A 340 3.91 -20.01 9.12
C THR A 340 5.09 -19.53 8.28
N ALA A 341 4.87 -19.15 7.01
CA ALA A 341 5.92 -18.62 6.16
C ALA A 341 6.55 -17.34 6.73
N VAL A 342 5.74 -16.42 7.25
CA VAL A 342 6.23 -15.22 7.95
C VAL A 342 7.09 -15.61 9.17
N LEU A 343 6.63 -16.54 10.01
CA LEU A 343 7.37 -16.99 11.19
C LEU A 343 8.72 -17.63 10.84
N GLU A 344 8.79 -18.38 9.74
CA GLU A 344 10.04 -18.93 9.22
C GLU A 344 11.04 -17.82 8.87
N HIS A 345 10.60 -16.76 8.18
CA HIS A 345 11.44 -15.61 7.89
C HIS A 345 11.89 -14.86 9.15
N ILE A 346 11.01 -14.65 10.14
CA ILE A 346 11.37 -14.03 11.41
C ILE A 346 12.49 -14.82 12.09
N LYS A 347 12.32 -16.13 12.24
CA LYS A 347 13.29 -17.00 12.92
C LYS A 347 14.61 -17.09 12.16
N ALA A 348 14.56 -17.33 10.85
CA ALA A 348 15.75 -17.51 10.03
C ALA A 348 16.64 -16.26 9.99
N ARG A 349 16.03 -15.07 10.03
CA ARG A 349 16.74 -13.78 9.92
C ARG A 349 16.91 -13.08 11.28
N LYS A 350 16.38 -13.64 12.37
CA LYS A 350 16.31 -13.02 13.71
C LYS A 350 15.69 -11.61 13.67
N LEU A 351 14.57 -11.44 12.94
CA LEU A 351 13.96 -10.13 12.70
C LEU A 351 13.44 -9.45 13.98
N ASP A 352 13.12 -10.25 15.00
CA ASP A 352 12.80 -9.78 16.36
C ASP A 352 13.92 -8.92 16.95
N VAL A 353 15.18 -9.33 16.76
CA VAL A 353 16.35 -8.59 17.23
C VAL A 353 16.54 -7.31 16.44
N TYR A 354 16.44 -7.37 15.10
CA TYR A 354 16.54 -6.18 14.25
C TYR A 354 15.49 -5.13 14.62
N PHE A 355 14.23 -5.56 14.73
CA PHE A 355 13.12 -4.71 15.14
C PHE A 355 13.39 -3.99 16.47
N GLU A 356 13.88 -4.71 17.49
CA GLU A 356 14.20 -4.11 18.79
C GLU A 356 15.30 -3.03 18.71
N TYR A 357 16.36 -3.29 17.94
CA TYR A 357 17.45 -2.31 17.76
C TYR A 357 16.96 -1.08 17.02
N GLU A 358 16.20 -1.27 15.95
CA GLU A 358 15.70 -0.19 15.12
C GLU A 358 14.73 0.72 15.90
N GLU A 359 13.82 0.13 16.68
CA GLU A 359 12.93 0.87 17.58
C GLU A 359 13.72 1.71 18.59
N LYS A 360 14.74 1.13 19.24
CA LYS A 360 15.61 1.87 20.17
C LYS A 360 16.33 3.02 19.47
N ILE A 361 16.83 2.81 18.24
CA ILE A 361 17.51 3.84 17.45
C ILE A 361 16.53 4.98 17.10
N MET A 362 15.36 4.65 16.57
CA MET A 362 14.35 5.62 16.13
C MET A 362 13.76 6.38 17.32
N SER A 363 13.60 5.73 18.48
CA SER A 363 13.19 6.36 19.73
C SER A 363 14.33 7.06 20.50
N LYS A 364 15.54 7.15 19.91
CA LYS A 364 16.73 7.77 20.51
C LYS A 364 17.09 7.22 21.90
N THR A 365 16.82 5.94 22.10
CA THR A 365 17.16 5.18 23.31
C THR A 365 18.54 4.55 23.16
N THR A 366 19.27 4.38 24.27
CA THR A 366 20.59 3.75 24.25
C THR A 366 20.50 2.28 23.86
N LEU A 367 21.44 1.84 23.03
CA LEU A 367 21.58 0.43 22.67
C LEU A 367 22.31 -0.34 23.76
N ASP A 368 21.88 -1.58 24.01
CA ASP A 368 22.49 -2.44 25.03
C ASP A 368 23.80 -3.10 24.55
N LYS A 369 23.91 -3.37 23.24
CA LYS A 369 25.14 -3.85 22.60
C LYS A 369 25.51 -2.97 21.41
N SER A 370 26.75 -3.11 20.94
CA SER A 370 27.22 -2.34 19.79
C SER A 370 26.48 -2.75 18.54
N LEU A 371 26.13 -1.76 17.70
CA LEU A 371 25.57 -1.99 16.37
C LEU A 371 26.48 -2.88 15.51
N LEU A 372 27.79 -2.73 15.71
CA LEU A 372 28.81 -3.49 14.98
C LEU A 372 28.73 -4.99 15.28
N ASP A 373 28.31 -5.38 16.48
CA ASP A 373 28.19 -6.78 16.88
C ASP A 373 27.10 -7.49 16.07
N ILE A 374 25.95 -6.83 15.87
CA ILE A 374 24.85 -7.35 15.06
C ILE A 374 25.21 -7.39 13.57
N ILE A 375 25.87 -6.35 13.05
CA ILE A 375 26.31 -6.33 11.65
C ILE A 375 27.34 -7.45 11.37
N SER A 376 28.21 -7.74 12.34
CA SER A 376 29.29 -8.73 12.18
C SER A 376 28.85 -10.17 12.47
N ASP A 377 27.69 -10.38 13.11
CA ASP A 377 27.15 -11.72 13.39
C ASP A 377 26.76 -12.44 12.08
N PRO A 378 27.42 -13.54 11.67
CA PRO A 378 27.09 -14.25 10.45
C PRO A 378 25.75 -14.98 10.52
N ASP A 379 25.23 -15.24 11.72
CA ASP A 379 23.97 -15.95 11.96
C ASP A 379 22.80 -14.99 12.17
N ALA A 380 22.99 -13.67 12.03
CA ALA A 380 21.94 -12.66 12.20
C ALA A 380 21.67 -11.93 10.87
N GLY A 381 20.44 -12.06 10.39
CA GLY A 381 19.93 -11.32 9.25
C GLY A 381 20.60 -11.64 7.91
N THR A 382 20.01 -11.09 6.86
CA THR A 382 20.61 -11.03 5.53
C THR A 382 21.54 -9.81 5.40
N PRO A 383 22.36 -9.72 4.34
CA PRO A 383 23.11 -8.49 4.05
C PRO A 383 22.20 -7.27 3.94
N GLU A 384 20.97 -7.46 3.44
CA GLU A 384 19.98 -6.40 3.35
C GLU A 384 19.52 -5.93 4.74
N ASP A 385 19.23 -6.84 5.67
CA ASP A 385 18.81 -6.50 7.05
C ASP A 385 19.88 -5.68 7.78
N LYS A 386 21.15 -6.07 7.60
CA LYS A 386 22.30 -5.34 8.13
C LYS A 386 22.42 -3.94 7.54
N MET A 387 22.20 -3.80 6.22
CA MET A 387 22.19 -2.51 5.56
C MET A 387 21.02 -1.65 6.04
N ARG A 388 19.78 -2.19 6.13
CA ARG A 388 18.60 -1.49 6.67
C ARG A 388 18.89 -0.90 8.03
N LEU A 389 19.32 -1.74 8.97
CA LEU A 389 19.67 -1.36 10.33
C LEU A 389 20.71 -0.22 10.37
N PHE A 390 21.77 -0.34 9.57
CA PHE A 390 22.80 0.69 9.51
C PHE A 390 22.30 2.01 8.90
N LEU A 391 21.47 1.95 7.84
CA LEU A 391 20.87 3.14 7.25
C LEU A 391 19.93 3.84 8.23
N ILE A 392 19.10 3.09 8.98
CA ILE A 392 18.23 3.64 10.02
C ILE A 392 19.06 4.34 11.10
N TYR A 393 20.14 3.70 11.57
CA TYR A 393 21.10 4.31 12.50
C TYR A 393 21.68 5.60 11.92
N TYR A 394 22.19 5.55 10.69
CA TYR A 394 22.82 6.70 10.05
C TYR A 394 21.82 7.83 9.82
N ILE A 395 20.56 7.57 9.47
CA ILE A 395 19.52 8.58 9.26
C ILE A 395 19.13 9.23 10.60
N SER A 396 18.87 8.42 11.62
CA SER A 396 18.38 8.85 12.94
C SER A 396 19.45 9.55 13.81
N ALA A 397 20.74 9.32 13.55
CA ALA A 397 21.83 9.92 14.33
C ALA A 397 21.85 11.46 14.22
N GLN A 398 21.94 12.19 15.34
CA GLN A 398 22.02 13.66 15.31
C GLN A 398 23.30 14.15 14.60
N GLN A 399 24.42 13.48 14.90
CA GLN A 399 25.72 13.72 14.27
C GLN A 399 26.12 12.48 13.47
N ALA A 400 26.82 12.71 12.36
CA ALA A 400 27.35 11.60 11.60
C ALA A 400 28.42 10.90 12.46
N PRO A 401 28.57 9.56 12.35
CA PRO A 401 29.68 8.85 12.98
C PRO A 401 31.02 9.48 12.57
N SER A 402 32.04 9.34 13.43
CA SER A 402 33.39 9.76 13.06
C SER A 402 33.85 9.02 11.79
N GLU A 403 34.77 9.61 11.03
CA GLU A 403 35.25 8.98 9.79
C GLU A 403 35.86 7.61 10.04
N ALA A 404 36.56 7.44 11.17
CA ALA A 404 37.12 6.17 11.61
C ALA A 404 36.03 5.12 11.92
N ASP A 405 35.00 5.49 12.69
CA ASP A 405 33.88 4.58 13.00
C ASP A 405 33.12 4.21 11.74
N LEU A 406 32.88 5.19 10.86
CA LEU A 406 32.18 4.97 9.61
C LEU A 406 32.93 3.98 8.70
N GLU A 407 34.26 4.05 8.65
CA GLU A 407 35.07 3.12 7.88
C GLU A 407 35.04 1.70 8.46
N GLN A 408 34.99 1.58 9.80
CA GLN A 408 34.79 0.29 10.47
C GLN A 408 33.44 -0.33 10.11
N TYR A 409 32.36 0.46 10.12
CA TYR A 409 31.03 -0.01 9.70
C TYR A 409 31.00 -0.42 8.22
N LYS A 410 31.60 0.37 7.32
CA LYS A 410 31.68 0.00 5.89
C LYS A 410 32.41 -1.32 5.69
N LYS A 411 33.51 -1.53 6.41
CA LYS A 411 34.25 -2.79 6.34
C LYS A 411 33.38 -3.96 6.79
N ALA A 412 32.75 -3.86 7.95
CA ALA A 412 31.85 -4.90 8.46
C ALA A 412 30.67 -5.18 7.51
N LEU A 413 30.07 -4.15 6.92
CA LEU A 413 28.99 -4.30 5.93
C LEU A 413 29.49 -4.99 4.65
N THR A 414 30.68 -4.63 4.16
CA THR A 414 31.28 -5.24 2.98
C THR A 414 31.64 -6.70 3.24
N ASP A 415 32.22 -7.01 4.39
CA ASP A 415 32.56 -8.37 4.83
C ASP A 415 31.27 -9.22 4.99
N ALA A 416 30.15 -8.60 5.36
CA ALA A 416 28.83 -9.22 5.40
C ALA A 416 28.14 -9.31 4.02
N GLY A 417 28.79 -8.90 2.93
CA GLY A 417 28.26 -8.99 1.56
C GLY A 417 27.30 -7.86 1.16
N CYS A 418 27.27 -6.74 1.89
CA CYS A 418 26.38 -5.62 1.60
C CYS A 418 26.91 -4.76 0.43
N ASN A 419 26.01 -4.30 -0.43
CA ASN A 419 26.30 -3.23 -1.37
C ASN A 419 26.26 -1.86 -0.66
N LEU A 420 27.33 -1.07 -0.77
CA LEU A 420 27.45 0.23 -0.11
C LEU A 420 26.81 1.41 -0.86
N ASN A 421 26.29 1.22 -2.07
CA ASN A 421 25.68 2.30 -2.85
C ASN A 421 24.49 2.99 -2.14
N PRO A 422 23.55 2.27 -1.48
CA PRO A 422 22.50 2.92 -0.70
C PRO A 422 23.06 3.89 0.36
N LEU A 423 24.12 3.48 1.07
CA LEU A 423 24.79 4.35 2.03
C LEU A 423 25.40 5.58 1.36
N GLN A 424 25.98 5.42 0.18
CA GLN A 424 26.59 6.53 -0.57
C GLN A 424 25.55 7.62 -0.91
N TYR A 425 24.35 7.21 -1.32
CA TYR A 425 23.24 8.13 -1.57
C TYR A 425 22.73 8.77 -0.26
N ILE A 426 22.46 7.97 0.78
CA ILE A 426 21.96 8.47 2.07
C ILE A 426 22.94 9.46 2.73
N LYS A 427 24.25 9.28 2.54
CA LYS A 427 25.26 10.26 2.97
C LYS A 427 25.07 11.62 2.30
N GLN A 428 24.83 11.64 0.99
CA GLN A 428 24.60 12.87 0.23
C GLN A 428 23.29 13.53 0.66
N TRP A 429 22.20 12.75 0.69
CA TRP A 429 20.89 13.21 1.15
C TRP A 429 20.99 13.86 2.55
N LYS A 430 21.66 13.21 3.51
CA LYS A 430 21.79 13.73 4.87
C LYS A 430 22.60 15.04 4.93
N ALA A 431 23.59 15.20 4.06
CA ALA A 431 24.34 16.45 3.95
C ALA A 431 23.44 17.60 3.42
N PHE A 432 22.62 17.32 2.40
CA PHE A 432 21.64 18.28 1.88
C PHE A 432 20.57 18.64 2.90
N ALA A 433 20.00 17.64 3.59
CA ALA A 433 19.01 17.86 4.64
C ALA A 433 19.56 18.74 5.78
N LYS A 434 20.83 18.55 6.18
CA LYS A 434 21.49 19.42 7.16
C LYS A 434 21.63 20.86 6.66
N MET A 435 22.03 21.06 5.40
CA MET A 435 22.13 22.40 4.81
C MET A 435 20.76 23.09 4.71
N ALA A 436 19.70 22.36 4.36
CA ALA A 436 18.33 22.90 4.31
C ALA A 436 17.78 23.24 5.71
N SER A 437 18.18 22.48 6.74
CA SER A 437 17.78 22.69 8.13
C SER A 437 18.61 23.73 8.90
N ALA A 438 19.65 24.30 8.29
CA ALA A 438 20.51 25.28 8.96
C ALA A 438 19.71 26.57 9.26
N PRO A 439 19.49 26.92 10.54
CA PRO A 439 18.67 28.07 10.88
C PRO A 439 19.38 29.37 10.51
N THR A 440 18.67 30.26 9.83
CA THR A 440 18.86 31.71 10.04
C THR A 440 18.56 31.98 11.52
N SER A 441 19.63 32.17 12.28
CA SER A 441 19.68 32.20 13.74
C SER A 441 18.64 33.12 14.40
N TYR A 442 17.97 32.65 15.46
CA TYR A 442 17.96 33.23 16.82
C TYR A 442 16.93 32.50 17.72
N GLY A 443 17.36 31.95 18.86
CA GLY A 443 16.45 31.63 19.97
C GLY A 443 16.64 30.25 20.59
N ASN A 444 17.38 30.19 21.69
CA ASN A 444 17.62 29.01 22.51
C ASN A 444 16.38 28.70 23.38
N THR A 445 15.86 27.47 23.38
CA THR A 445 15.11 26.96 24.55
C THR A 445 15.09 25.43 24.60
N THR A 446 15.68 24.93 25.68
CA THR A 446 15.76 23.53 26.09
C THR A 446 14.42 23.01 26.61
N THR A 447 14.00 21.82 26.17
CA THR A 447 12.90 21.08 26.80
C THR A 447 13.37 19.68 27.23
N LYS A 448 13.06 19.33 28.49
CA LYS A 448 13.43 18.08 29.17
C LYS A 448 12.43 16.95 28.82
N PRO A 449 12.85 15.67 28.78
CA PRO A 449 11.92 14.55 28.66
C PRO A 449 11.35 14.18 30.03
N MET A 450 10.01 14.11 30.13
CA MET A 450 9.31 13.51 31.27
C MET A 450 9.03 12.04 30.96
N GLY A 451 9.49 11.15 31.83
CA GLY A 451 9.11 9.74 31.81
C GLY A 451 7.81 9.48 32.59
N LEU A 452 7.09 8.42 32.22
CA LEU A 452 6.21 7.70 33.14
C LEU A 452 5.94 6.27 32.66
N LEU A 453 6.19 5.32 33.58
CA LEU A 453 5.90 3.89 33.53
C LEU A 453 4.58 3.59 34.27
N SER A 454 3.79 2.63 33.81
CA SER A 454 3.14 1.55 34.62
C SER A 454 2.37 0.61 33.67
N ARG A 455 2.76 -0.65 33.49
CA ARG A 455 2.55 -1.88 34.31
C ARG A 455 1.10 -2.40 34.28
N VAL A 456 0.85 -3.47 33.52
CA VAL A 456 -0.15 -4.51 33.78
C VAL A 456 0.40 -5.89 33.35
N MET A 457 0.24 -6.88 34.22
CA MET A 457 0.53 -8.31 34.06
C MET A 457 -0.80 -9.10 33.94
N ASN A 458 -0.67 -10.36 33.47
CA ASN A 458 -1.56 -11.53 33.56
C ASN A 458 -2.17 -11.98 32.22
N THR A 459 -2.31 -13.26 31.83
CA THR A 459 -1.85 -14.59 32.29
C THR A 459 -2.21 -15.57 31.15
N GLY A 460 -1.37 -16.57 30.85
CA GLY A 460 -1.85 -17.88 30.39
C GLY A 460 -1.58 -18.28 28.93
N SER A 461 -0.61 -19.20 28.75
CA SER A 461 -0.70 -20.47 28.01
C SER A 461 0.65 -20.85 27.40
N GLN A 462 1.12 -22.03 27.79
CA GLN A 462 2.35 -22.66 27.34
C GLN A 462 2.12 -23.27 25.96
N PHE A 463 2.60 -22.59 24.93
CA PHE A 463 3.10 -23.21 23.70
C PHE A 463 4.25 -22.33 23.19
N VAL A 464 5.37 -22.96 22.87
CA VAL A 464 6.70 -22.42 22.51
C VAL A 464 6.69 -21.05 21.78
N MET A 465 6.85 -19.94 22.51
CA MET A 465 7.04 -18.56 21.98
C MET A 465 7.97 -17.70 22.86
N GLU A 466 9.14 -18.22 23.24
CA GLU A 466 10.02 -17.59 24.24
C GLU A 466 10.85 -16.38 23.73
N GLY A 467 10.68 -15.94 22.48
CA GLY A 467 11.38 -14.77 21.91
C GLY A 467 10.51 -13.59 21.44
N VAL A 468 9.20 -13.79 21.26
CA VAL A 468 8.35 -12.88 20.44
C VAL A 468 7.31 -12.12 21.28
N LYS A 469 7.01 -12.59 22.51
CA LYS A 469 5.89 -12.07 23.33
C LYS A 469 6.14 -10.73 24.04
N ASN A 470 7.38 -10.23 24.11
CA ASN A 470 7.71 -9.02 24.89
C ASN A 470 7.91 -7.75 24.06
N LEU A 471 7.76 -7.81 22.73
CA LEU A 471 7.88 -6.64 21.87
C LEU A 471 6.53 -5.89 21.83
N VAL A 472 6.29 -5.08 22.86
CA VAL A 472 5.16 -4.14 22.88
C VAL A 472 5.45 -3.02 21.88
N LEU A 473 4.68 -2.96 20.78
CA LEU A 473 4.69 -1.81 19.88
C LEU A 473 4.33 -0.55 20.68
N LYS A 474 5.29 0.35 20.86
CA LYS A 474 4.98 1.68 21.41
C LYS A 474 4.25 2.45 20.32
N GLN A 475 3.01 2.86 20.59
CA GLN A 475 2.28 3.75 19.69
C GLN A 475 2.97 5.12 19.66
N GLN A 476 3.86 5.31 18.68
CA GLN A 476 4.46 6.59 18.37
C GLN A 476 3.95 7.07 17.02
N ASN A 477 3.60 8.36 16.95
CA ASN A 477 3.22 8.98 15.69
C ASN A 477 4.47 9.16 14.83
N LEU A 478 4.47 8.52 13.66
CA LEU A 478 5.52 8.67 12.64
C LEU A 478 5.48 10.07 12.03
N PRO A 479 6.56 10.52 11.35
CA PRO A 479 6.63 11.86 10.74
C PRO A 479 5.39 12.26 9.95
N VAL A 480 4.93 11.38 9.04
CA VAL A 480 3.70 11.58 8.25
C VAL A 480 2.48 11.84 9.13
N THR A 481 2.25 11.01 10.15
CA THR A 481 1.13 11.13 11.09
C THR A 481 1.20 12.42 11.91
N ARG A 482 2.40 12.85 12.33
CA ARG A 482 2.60 14.10 13.08
C ARG A 482 2.28 15.33 12.23
N ILE A 483 2.75 15.35 10.99
CA ILE A 483 2.46 16.44 10.03
C ILE A 483 0.96 16.52 9.79
N LEU A 484 0.31 15.37 9.57
CA LEU A 484 -1.13 15.31 9.40
C LEU A 484 -1.88 15.84 10.63
N ASP A 485 -1.55 15.36 11.84
CA ASP A 485 -2.18 15.83 13.08
C ASP A 485 -2.03 17.35 13.25
N ASN A 486 -0.84 17.91 12.98
CA ASN A 486 -0.63 19.35 13.07
C ASN A 486 -1.53 20.13 12.09
N LEU A 487 -1.60 19.70 10.82
CA LEU A 487 -2.36 20.39 9.78
C LEU A 487 -3.88 20.17 9.93
N MET A 488 -4.30 18.95 10.26
CA MET A 488 -5.71 18.58 10.44
C MET A 488 -6.32 19.27 11.67
N GLU A 489 -5.54 19.44 12.75
CA GLU A 489 -5.98 20.13 13.97
C GLU A 489 -5.64 21.64 13.98
N MET A 490 -5.00 22.17 12.91
CA MET A 490 -4.55 23.56 12.82
C MET A 490 -3.63 24.00 13.99
N LYS A 491 -2.78 23.09 14.47
CA LYS A 491 -1.78 23.35 15.51
C LYS A 491 -0.63 24.13 14.91
N SER A 492 -0.15 25.16 15.62
CA SER A 492 1.10 25.84 15.24
C SER A 492 2.26 24.93 15.58
N ASN A 493 3.10 24.65 14.59
CA ASN A 493 4.28 23.83 14.72
C ASN A 493 5.32 24.32 13.69
N PRO A 494 6.58 24.59 14.10
CA PRO A 494 7.63 25.03 13.17
C PRO A 494 7.81 24.13 11.94
N GLU A 495 7.51 22.85 12.05
CA GLU A 495 7.59 21.87 10.94
C GLU A 495 6.50 22.05 9.89
N THR A 496 5.36 22.68 10.22
CA THR A 496 4.19 22.79 9.33
C THR A 496 3.69 24.22 9.12
N ASP A 497 4.23 25.19 9.86
CA ASP A 497 3.80 26.59 9.78
C ASP A 497 4.12 27.24 8.42
N ASP A 498 5.15 26.75 7.72
CA ASP A 498 5.59 27.25 6.40
C ASP A 498 4.92 26.56 5.21
N TYR A 499 4.11 25.51 5.46
CA TYR A 499 3.41 24.77 4.42
C TYR A 499 2.54 25.72 3.59
N ARG A 500 2.56 25.54 2.27
CA ARG A 500 1.75 26.31 1.34
C ARG A 500 0.27 25.97 1.48
N TYR A 501 -0.60 26.92 1.14
CA TYR A 501 -2.04 26.78 1.17
C TYR A 501 -2.59 27.01 -0.23
N PHE A 502 -3.34 26.06 -0.77
CA PHE A 502 -4.08 26.25 -2.01
C PHE A 502 -5.56 25.95 -1.79
N ASP A 503 -6.40 26.84 -2.30
CA ASP A 503 -7.85 26.64 -2.32
C ASP A 503 -8.39 26.75 -3.76
N PRO A 504 -8.60 25.62 -4.45
CA PRO A 504 -9.09 25.60 -5.82
C PRO A 504 -10.47 26.24 -6.02
N LYS A 505 -11.33 26.34 -4.98
CA LYS A 505 -12.65 26.98 -5.09
C LYS A 505 -12.58 28.51 -4.98
N MET A 506 -11.49 29.09 -4.48
CA MET A 506 -11.35 30.54 -4.36
C MET A 506 -11.01 31.18 -5.70
N LEU A 507 -11.91 32.01 -6.24
CA LEU A 507 -11.75 32.68 -7.54
C LEU A 507 -10.58 33.69 -7.61
N ARG A 508 -10.15 34.22 -6.44
CA ARG A 508 -9.02 35.14 -6.27
C ARG A 508 -8.27 34.74 -5.00
N GLY A 509 -7.26 33.89 -5.13
CA GLY A 509 -6.35 33.56 -4.02
C GLY A 509 -5.16 34.52 -4.03
N ASN A 510 -4.91 35.21 -2.91
CA ASN A 510 -3.51 35.55 -2.60
C ASN A 510 -2.84 34.22 -2.23
N ASP A 511 -1.74 33.88 -2.89
CA ASP A 511 -1.01 32.59 -2.79
C ASP A 511 -0.49 32.18 -1.39
N SER A 512 -0.91 32.86 -0.32
CA SER A 512 -0.17 32.87 0.95
C SER A 512 -1.00 33.00 2.21
N SER A 513 -2.30 33.33 2.17
CA SER A 513 -3.06 33.58 3.41
C SER A 513 -4.00 32.42 3.75
N VAL A 514 -3.52 31.52 4.61
CA VAL A 514 -4.39 30.57 5.32
C VAL A 514 -5.54 31.36 5.95
N PRO A 515 -6.81 30.96 5.74
CA PRO A 515 -7.95 31.63 6.37
C PRO A 515 -7.74 31.75 7.88
N ARG A 516 -8.04 32.93 8.45
CA ARG A 516 -7.90 33.16 9.92
C ARG A 516 -8.81 32.25 10.76
N ASN A 517 -9.80 31.61 10.14
CA ASN A 517 -10.73 30.71 10.81
C ASN A 517 -10.10 29.30 10.92
N LYS A 518 -9.74 28.91 12.15
CA LYS A 518 -8.96 27.71 12.48
C LYS A 518 -9.84 26.51 12.84
N ASN A 519 -10.88 26.25 12.06
CA ASN A 519 -11.67 25.04 12.32
C ASN A 519 -10.84 23.81 11.91
N PRO A 520 -10.72 22.79 12.78
CA PRO A 520 -10.10 21.53 12.41
C PRO A 520 -10.83 20.86 11.25
N PHE A 521 -10.08 20.10 10.45
CA PHE A 521 -10.64 19.28 9.39
C PHE A 521 -11.20 17.97 9.96
N GLN A 522 -12.34 17.54 9.42
CA GLN A 522 -12.93 16.23 9.71
C GLN A 522 -12.40 15.14 8.77
N GLU A 523 -12.15 15.48 7.52
CA GLU A 523 -11.64 14.57 6.50
C GLU A 523 -10.26 15.03 6.02
N ALA A 524 -9.31 14.11 5.95
CA ALA A 524 -7.99 14.38 5.39
C ALA A 524 -7.51 13.24 4.49
N ILE A 525 -6.78 13.61 3.45
CA ILE A 525 -6.11 12.72 2.52
C ILE A 525 -4.62 13.05 2.61
N VAL A 526 -3.80 12.05 2.92
CA VAL A 526 -2.34 12.18 2.88
C VAL A 526 -1.84 11.51 1.63
N PHE A 527 -1.07 12.22 0.82
CA PHE A 527 -0.47 11.64 -0.37
C PHE A 527 1.06 11.79 -0.35
N VAL A 528 1.77 10.66 -0.43
CA VAL A 528 3.24 10.65 -0.46
C VAL A 528 3.79 10.55 -1.89
N VAL A 529 4.49 11.60 -2.30
CA VAL A 529 5.25 11.70 -3.54
C VAL A 529 6.63 11.05 -3.34
N GLY A 530 6.99 10.09 -4.20
CA GLY A 530 8.18 9.26 -4.03
C GLY A 530 7.92 7.97 -3.23
N GLY A 531 6.68 7.51 -3.19
CA GLY A 531 6.28 6.20 -2.68
C GLY A 531 5.94 6.12 -1.19
N GLY A 532 5.13 5.11 -0.86
CA GLY A 532 4.54 4.84 0.43
C GLY A 532 4.77 3.41 0.90
N ASN A 533 4.34 3.11 2.12
CA ASN A 533 4.47 1.77 2.71
C ASN A 533 3.34 1.48 3.72
N TYR A 534 3.13 0.21 4.05
CA TYR A 534 2.09 -0.22 4.99
C TYR A 534 2.36 0.19 6.45
N ILE A 535 3.59 0.52 6.83
CA ILE A 535 3.93 0.97 8.19
C ILE A 535 3.30 2.34 8.45
N GLU A 536 3.44 3.26 7.48
CA GLU A 536 2.82 4.59 7.54
C GLU A 536 1.30 4.52 7.52
N TYR A 537 0.75 3.72 6.60
CA TYR A 537 -0.68 3.47 6.52
C TYR A 537 -1.23 2.97 7.87
N GLN A 538 -0.62 1.92 8.43
CA GLN A 538 -1.06 1.35 9.70
C GLN A 538 -0.95 2.36 10.85
N ASN A 539 0.10 3.20 10.87
CA ASN A 539 0.24 4.26 11.86
C ASN A 539 -0.87 5.31 11.78
N LEU A 540 -1.32 5.66 10.57
CA LEU A 540 -2.47 6.56 10.35
C LEU A 540 -3.79 5.90 10.78
N VAL A 541 -3.98 4.61 10.47
CA VAL A 541 -5.14 3.81 10.91
C VAL A 541 -5.22 3.76 12.44
N ASP A 542 -4.10 3.52 13.12
CA ASP A 542 -4.09 3.48 14.59
C ASP A 542 -4.28 4.87 15.21
N TYR A 543 -3.74 5.91 14.58
CA TYR A 543 -3.98 7.30 14.99
C TYR A 543 -5.47 7.69 14.90
N ILE A 544 -6.18 7.30 13.82
CA ILE A 544 -7.58 7.70 13.62
C ILE A 544 -8.56 6.90 14.49
N LYS A 545 -8.24 5.66 14.88
CA LYS A 545 -9.06 4.85 15.81
C LYS A 545 -9.35 5.59 17.13
N GLY A 546 -8.43 6.46 17.57
CA GLY A 546 -8.60 7.28 18.78
C GLY A 546 -9.37 8.59 18.59
N LYS A 547 -9.84 8.91 17.38
CA LYS A 547 -10.40 10.22 17.01
C LYS A 547 -11.81 10.05 16.43
N GLN A 548 -12.83 10.43 17.21
CA GLN A 548 -14.23 10.33 16.78
C GLN A 548 -14.57 11.38 15.70
N GLY A 549 -15.36 10.96 14.70
CA GLY A 549 -15.88 11.85 13.66
C GLY A 549 -14.84 12.37 12.67
N LYS A 550 -13.68 11.71 12.60
CA LYS A 550 -12.60 12.04 11.66
C LYS A 550 -12.30 10.86 10.75
N HIS A 551 -11.98 11.16 9.50
CA HIS A 551 -11.63 10.17 8.48
C HIS A 551 -10.31 10.55 7.82
N ILE A 552 -9.44 9.56 7.65
CA ILE A 552 -8.14 9.73 6.98
C ILE A 552 -8.06 8.72 5.86
N LEU A 553 -7.55 9.17 4.71
CA LEU A 553 -7.28 8.32 3.56
C LEU A 553 -5.81 8.47 3.17
N TYR A 554 -5.11 7.36 2.99
CA TYR A 554 -3.69 7.33 2.65
C TYR A 554 -3.50 7.05 1.16
N GLY A 555 -2.58 7.78 0.55
CA GLY A 555 -2.24 7.65 -0.85
C GLY A 555 -0.75 7.71 -1.09
N CYS A 556 -0.29 7.03 -2.13
CA CYS A 556 1.10 7.15 -2.56
C CYS A 556 1.27 6.93 -4.07
N SER A 557 2.37 7.48 -4.59
CA SER A 557 2.77 7.35 -6.00
C SER A 557 3.13 5.91 -6.39
N GLU A 558 3.82 5.21 -5.51
CA GLU A 558 4.15 3.79 -5.58
C GLU A 558 4.01 3.19 -4.18
N LEU A 559 3.62 1.93 -4.05
CA LEU A 559 3.71 1.20 -2.79
C LEU A 559 4.90 0.25 -2.86
N PHE A 560 5.87 0.41 -1.97
CA PHE A 560 7.07 -0.42 -1.94
C PHE A 560 7.34 -1.04 -0.58
N ASN A 561 8.11 -2.12 -0.56
CA ASN A 561 8.72 -2.68 0.65
C ASN A 561 10.19 -2.23 0.79
N ALA A 562 10.83 -2.60 1.91
CA ALA A 562 12.19 -2.16 2.20
C ALA A 562 13.21 -2.63 1.13
N THR A 563 13.05 -3.85 0.63
CA THR A 563 13.89 -4.42 -0.44
C THR A 563 13.84 -3.57 -1.71
N GLN A 564 12.63 -3.24 -2.17
CA GLN A 564 12.42 -2.39 -3.34
C GLN A 564 12.99 -1.00 -3.12
N PHE A 565 12.81 -0.42 -1.93
CA PHE A 565 13.34 0.90 -1.62
C PHE A 565 14.87 0.92 -1.56
N ILE A 566 15.52 -0.08 -0.94
CA ILE A 566 16.99 -0.23 -0.94
C ILE A 566 17.52 -0.35 -2.36
N LYS A 567 16.83 -1.07 -3.25
CA LYS A 567 17.22 -1.17 -4.66
C LYS A 567 17.20 0.21 -5.33
N GLN A 568 16.16 1.02 -5.09
CA GLN A 568 16.09 2.40 -5.60
C GLN A 568 17.24 3.25 -5.05
N LEU A 569 17.52 3.20 -3.74
CA LEU A 569 18.65 3.91 -3.11
C LEU A 569 20.01 3.45 -3.66
N SER A 570 20.18 2.14 -3.90
CA SER A 570 21.39 1.58 -4.51
C SER A 570 21.61 2.16 -5.91
N GLN A 571 20.57 2.24 -6.73
CA GLN A 571 20.67 2.78 -8.08
C GLN A 571 21.00 4.28 -8.07
N LEU A 572 20.46 5.04 -7.11
CA LEU A 572 20.78 6.46 -6.94
C LEU A 572 22.21 6.69 -6.41
N GLY A 573 22.76 5.71 -5.70
CA GLY A 573 24.13 5.75 -5.19
C GLY A 573 25.19 5.32 -6.20
N GLN A 574 24.80 4.73 -7.34
CA GLN A 574 25.72 4.36 -8.41
C GLN A 574 26.26 5.63 -9.08
N LYS A 575 27.58 5.70 -9.20
CA LYS A 575 28.29 6.75 -9.93
C LYS A 575 28.55 6.35 -11.37
#